data_AF-A0A1E7G7S3-F1
#
_entry.id   AF-A0A1E7G7S3-F1
#
_cell.length_a   1.000
_cell.length_b   1.000
_cell.length_c   1.000
_cell.angle_alpha   90.00
_cell.angle_beta   90.00
_cell.angle_gamma   90.00
#
_symmetry.space_group_name_H-M   'P 1'
#
loop_
_entity.id
_entity.type
_entity.pdbx_description
1 polymer ?
#
loop_
_entity_poly.entity_id
_entity_poly.type
_entity_poly.pdbx_seq_one_letter_code
_entity_poly.pdbx_strand_id
1 'polypeptide(L)'
;MKNYEVKVLDENDHIFIETLKNLGMSRNVATTMAYLMNVNEASSQDIEISTGLRQPEVSLAMRLMRNQSWVSVRSEKKPGKGRPMKIYSLAAP
;
A
#
# COMPACT_ATOMS: atom_id res chain seq x y z
N MET A 1 5.30 -10.84 -18.80
CA MET A 1 4.59 -10.78 -17.51
C MET A 1 5.65 -10.50 -16.45
N LYS A 2 5.65 -9.32 -15.81
CA LYS A 2 6.47 -9.16 -14.60
C LYS A 2 5.80 -10.04 -13.54
N ASN A 3 6.51 -11.04 -13.03
CA ASN A 3 6.10 -11.81 -11.87
C ASN A 3 6.08 -10.82 -10.70
N TYR A 4 4.93 -10.23 -10.40
CA TYR A 4 4.74 -9.58 -9.12
C TYR A 4 4.57 -10.72 -8.11
N GLU A 5 5.66 -11.09 -7.45
CA GLU A 5 5.56 -11.83 -6.19
C GLU A 5 4.78 -10.93 -5.24
N VAL A 6 3.48 -11.18 -5.12
CA VAL A 6 2.63 -10.47 -4.17
C VAL A 6 3.13 -10.89 -2.78
N LYS A 7 3.89 -10.01 -2.13
CA LYS A 7 4.36 -10.24 -0.75
C LYS A 7 3.16 -10.53 0.14
N VAL A 8 3.24 -11.60 0.92
CA VAL A 8 2.30 -11.90 2.01
C VAL A 8 2.91 -11.39 3.30
N LEU A 9 2.08 -10.75 4.14
CA LEU A 9 2.53 -10.25 5.43
C LEU A 9 2.89 -11.40 6.36
N ASP A 10 4.02 -11.28 7.05
CA ASP A 10 4.51 -12.26 8.03
C ASP A 10 4.30 -11.78 9.48
N GLU A 11 4.79 -12.55 10.45
CA GLU A 11 4.60 -12.24 11.87
C GLU A 11 5.24 -10.91 12.29
N ASN A 12 6.41 -10.56 11.71
CA ASN A 12 7.06 -9.30 12.01
C ASN A 12 6.25 -8.12 11.48
N ASP A 13 5.62 -8.28 10.31
CA ASP A 13 4.72 -7.28 9.75
C ASP A 13 3.51 -7.06 10.65
N HIS A 14 2.95 -8.13 11.23
CA HIS A 14 1.84 -8.02 12.17
C HIS A 14 2.24 -7.30 13.46
N ILE A 15 3.41 -7.59 14.02
CA ILE A 15 3.96 -6.87 15.18
C ILE A 15 4.14 -5.38 14.86
N PHE A 16 4.65 -5.07 13.67
CA PHE A 16 4.82 -3.69 13.21
C PHE A 16 3.47 -2.97 13.08
N ILE A 17 2.47 -3.63 12.47
CA ILE A 17 1.10 -3.10 12.35
C ILE A 17 0.51 -2.79 13.73
N GLU A 18 0.61 -3.71 14.68
CA GLU A 18 0.09 -3.50 16.04
C GLU A 18 0.82 -2.37 16.76
N THR A 19 2.14 -2.26 16.55
CA THR A 19 2.93 -1.15 17.09
C THR A 19 2.46 0.20 16.56
N LEU A 20 2.26 0.33 15.24
CA LEU A 20 1.75 1.55 14.63
C LEU A 20 0.34 1.90 15.13
N LYS A 21 -0.53 0.89 15.29
CA LYS A 21 -1.88 1.08 15.85
C LYS A 21 -1.83 1.60 17.28
N ASN A 22 -0.94 1.07 18.12
CA ASN A 22 -0.74 1.54 19.49
C ASN A 22 -0.23 2.99 19.56
N LEU A 23 0.48 3.45 18.52
CA LEU A 23 0.88 4.85 18.36
C LEU A 23 -0.25 5.75 17.82
N GLY A 24 -1.46 5.23 17.67
CA GLY A 24 -2.65 5.98 17.24
C GLY A 24 -2.91 5.95 15.73
N MET A 25 -2.15 5.17 14.96
CA MET A 25 -2.40 5.01 13.53
C MET A 25 -3.65 4.15 13.28
N SER A 26 -4.48 4.53 12.32
CA SER A 26 -5.62 3.68 11.95
C SER A 26 -5.14 2.36 11.34
N ARG A 27 -5.90 1.27 11.54
CA ARG A 27 -5.62 -0.05 10.96
C ARG A 27 -5.28 0.03 9.48
N ASN A 28 -6.09 0.77 8.71
CA ASN A 28 -5.92 0.87 7.26
C ASN A 28 -4.57 1.48 6.88
N VAL A 29 -4.16 2.55 7.57
CA VAL A 29 -2.87 3.22 7.33
C VAL A 29 -1.72 2.34 7.80
N ALA A 30 -1.81 1.74 8.99
CA ALA A 30 -0.77 0.87 9.54
C ALA A 30 -0.51 -0.35 8.65
N THR A 31 -1.57 -1.05 8.23
CA THR A 31 -1.47 -2.21 7.35
C THR A 31 -0.96 -1.85 5.96
N THR A 32 -1.42 -0.72 5.38
CA THR A 32 -0.91 -0.26 4.08
C THR A 32 0.57 0.16 4.16
N MET A 33 0.97 0.81 5.26
CA MET A 33 2.37 1.21 5.51
C MET A 33 3.27 -0.04 5.62
N ALA A 34 2.89 -1.01 6.46
CA ALA A 34 3.63 -2.25 6.63
C ALA A 34 3.83 -2.99 5.30
N TYR A 35 2.79 -3.06 4.47
CA TYR A 35 2.92 -3.65 3.15
C TYR A 35 3.89 -2.88 2.24
N LEU A 36 3.77 -1.55 2.17
CA LEU A 36 4.66 -0.73 1.34
C LEU A 36 6.12 -0.72 1.83
N MET A 37 6.41 -0.97 3.10
CA MET A 37 7.78 -1.15 3.60
C MET A 37 8.46 -2.39 3.01
N ASN A 38 7.68 -3.39 2.58
CA ASN A 38 8.19 -4.65 2.08
C ASN A 38 8.31 -4.72 0.55
N VAL A 39 7.88 -3.69 -0.17
CA VAL A 39 7.85 -3.68 -1.64
C VAL A 39 8.34 -2.34 -2.17
N ASN A 40 9.04 -2.37 -3.31
CA ASN A 40 9.49 -1.12 -3.95
C ASN A 40 8.32 -0.27 -4.44
N GLU A 41 7.28 -0.92 -4.95
CA GLU A 41 6.09 -0.27 -5.47
C GLU A 41 4.91 -1.24 -5.51
N ALA A 42 3.71 -0.68 -5.40
CA ALA A 42 2.48 -1.46 -5.46
C ALA A 42 1.32 -0.65 -6.02
N SER A 43 0.35 -1.35 -6.62
CA SER A 43 -0.93 -0.78 -6.95
C SER A 43 -1.96 -0.94 -5.82
N SER A 44 -3.09 -0.24 -5.91
CA SER A 44 -4.21 -0.46 -4.97
C SER A 44 -4.72 -1.90 -4.98
N GLN A 45 -4.60 -2.61 -6.10
CA GLN A 45 -5.05 -4.00 -6.22
C GLN A 45 -4.09 -4.96 -5.51
N ASP A 46 -2.78 -4.74 -5.63
CA ASP A 46 -1.78 -5.60 -4.97
C ASP A 46 -1.90 -5.49 -3.44
N ILE A 47 -2.15 -4.27 -2.96
CA ILE A 47 -2.38 -4.00 -1.53
C ILE A 47 -3.66 -4.68 -1.06
N GLU A 48 -4.76 -4.56 -1.80
CA GLU A 48 -6.03 -5.22 -1.44
C GLU A 48 -5.88 -6.74 -1.35
N ILE A 49 -5.23 -7.36 -2.34
CA ILE A 49 -5.01 -8.81 -2.38
C ILE A 49 -4.10 -9.27 -1.23
N SER A 50 -3.01 -8.55 -0.96
CA SER A 50 -2.04 -8.94 0.06
C SER A 50 -2.53 -8.71 1.49
N THR A 51 -3.22 -7.60 1.72
CA THR A 51 -3.56 -7.16 3.08
C THR A 51 -4.98 -7.54 3.52
N GLY A 52 -5.83 -7.93 2.57
CA GLY A 52 -7.26 -8.16 2.81
C GLY A 52 -8.07 -6.88 3.05
N LEU A 53 -7.44 -5.69 2.97
CA LEU A 53 -8.14 -4.42 2.98
C LEU A 53 -8.93 -4.25 1.69
N ARG A 54 -10.20 -3.86 1.79
CA ARG A 54 -11.00 -3.55 0.62
C ARG A 54 -10.52 -2.26 -0.03
N GLN A 55 -10.74 -2.14 -1.33
CA GLN A 55 -10.34 -0.97 -2.12
C GLN A 55 -10.71 0.41 -1.52
N PRO A 56 -11.88 0.62 -0.87
CA PRO A 56 -12.18 1.88 -0.18
C PRO A 56 -11.26 2.17 1.02
N GLU A 57 -10.86 1.12 1.75
CA GLU A 57 -9.96 1.21 2.90
C GLU A 57 -8.54 1.56 2.46
N VAL A 58 -8.07 0.90 1.39
CA VAL A 58 -6.81 1.22 0.72
C VAL A 58 -6.81 2.67 0.21
N SER A 59 -7.92 3.10 -0.39
CA SER A 59 -8.05 4.47 -0.90
C SER A 59 -8.01 5.52 0.21
N LEU A 60 -8.63 5.22 1.37
CA LEU A 60 -8.56 6.08 2.54
C LEU A 60 -7.13 6.17 3.09
N ALA A 61 -6.46 5.03 3.22
CA ALA A 61 -5.06 4.97 3.67
C ALA A 61 -4.14 5.78 2.75
N MET A 62 -4.20 5.52 1.43
CA MET A 62 -3.38 6.24 0.45
C MET A 62 -3.64 7.75 0.43
N ARG A 63 -4.89 8.17 0.64
CA ARG A 63 -5.20 9.60 0.74
C ARG A 63 -4.51 10.23 1.96
N LEU A 64 -4.59 9.59 3.12
CA LEU A 64 -3.97 10.09 4.35
C LEU A 64 -2.44 10.11 4.23
N MET A 65 -1.84 9.00 3.79
CA MET A 65 -0.40 8.88 3.61
C MET A 65 0.12 9.91 2.60
N ARG A 66 -0.60 10.15 1.50
CA ARG A 66 -0.23 11.18 0.52
C ARG A 66 -0.32 12.59 1.11
N ASN A 67 -1.35 12.89 1.89
CA ASN A 67 -1.49 14.19 2.55
C ASN A 67 -0.34 14.46 3.54
N GLN A 68 0.24 13.40 4.12
CA GLN A 68 1.41 13.46 4.99
C GLN A 68 2.74 13.34 4.22
N SER A 69 2.71 13.29 2.89
CA SER A 69 3.88 13.08 2.03
C SER A 69 4.67 11.79 2.31
N TRP A 70 4.03 10.76 2.88
CA TRP A 70 4.67 9.47 3.16
C TRP A 70 4.75 8.57 1.94
N VAL A 71 3.92 8.82 0.91
CA VAL A 71 3.89 8.02 -0.32
C VAL A 71 4.02 8.89 -1.56
N SER A 72 4.79 8.39 -2.51
CA SER A 72 4.83 8.89 -3.88
C SER A 72 3.80 8.16 -4.73
N VAL A 73 3.18 8.89 -5.66
CA VAL A 73 2.15 8.33 -6.56
C VAL A 73 2.51 8.67 -8.00
N ARG A 74 2.55 7.66 -8.85
CA ARG A 74 2.65 7.85 -10.30
C ARG A 74 1.48 7.18 -11.01
N SER A 75 1.15 7.68 -12.20
CA SER A 75 0.14 7.07 -13.06
C SER A 75 0.83 6.27 -14.15
N GLU A 76 0.50 4.99 -14.24
CA GLU A 76 0.97 4.10 -15.29
C GLU A 76 -0.15 3.84 -16.30
N LYS A 77 0.13 4.08 -17.58
CA LYS A 77 -0.79 3.71 -18.67
C LYS A 77 -0.56 2.24 -18.97
N LYS A 78 -1.57 1.40 -18.70
CA LYS A 78 -1.57 0.02 -19.19
C LYS A 78 -1.70 0.03 -20.72
N PRO A 79 -1.00 -0.86 -21.45
CA PRO A 79 -1.21 -1.02 -22.88
C PRO A 79 -2.65 -1.51 -23.12
N GLY A 80 -3.50 -0.67 -23.72
CA GLY A 80 -4.90 -0.96 -24.02
C GLY A 80 -5.87 0.19 -23.70
N LYS A 81 -7.19 -0.10 -23.74
CA LYS A 81 -8.24 0.82 -23.29
C LYS A 81 -8.48 0.63 -21.79
N GLY A 82 -8.43 1.71 -21.02
CA GLY A 82 -8.71 1.69 -19.59
C GLY A 82 -8.28 2.97 -18.87
N ARG A 83 -8.68 3.09 -17.61
CA ARG A 83 -8.21 4.19 -16.76
C ARG A 83 -6.75 3.94 -16.38
N PRO A 84 -5.89 4.97 -16.34
CA PRO A 84 -4.54 4.83 -15.81
C PRO A 84 -4.55 4.23 -14.41
N MET A 85 -3.58 3.36 -14.14
CA MET A 85 -3.42 2.72 -12.83
C MET A 85 -2.49 3.55 -11.97
N LYS A 86 -2.86 3.77 -10.71
CA LYS A 86 -1.98 4.42 -9.75
C LYS A 86 -1.03 3.38 -9.18
N ILE A 87 0.25 3.72 -9.20
CA ILE A 87 1.31 2.96 -8.54
C ILE A 87 1.88 3.83 -7.42
N TYR A 88 2.03 3.22 -6.25
CA TYR A 88 2.44 3.83 -5.00
C TYR A 88 3.79 3.27 -4.57
N SER A 89 4.61 4.13 -3.97
CA SER A 89 5.85 3.75 -3.28
C SER A 89 6.01 4.63 -2.05
N LEU A 90 6.79 4.20 -1.06
CA LEU A 90 7.15 5.09 0.05
C LEU A 90 8.00 6.24 -0.48
N ALA A 91 7.80 7.43 0.11
CA ALA A 91 8.56 8.62 -0.25
C ALA A 91 9.96 8.66 0.40
N ALA A 92 10.11 7.98 1.53
CA ALA A 92 11.38 7.77 2.21
C ALA A 92 11.58 6.26 2.48
N PRO A 93 12.82 5.75 2.35
CA PRO A 93 13.16 4.36 2.61
C PRO A 93 13.09 3.99 4.09
#